data_AF-A0A814I948-F1
#
_entry.id   AF-A0A814I948-F1
#
_cell.length_a   1.000
_cell.length_b   1.000
_cell.length_c   1.000
_cell.angle_alpha   90.00
_cell.angle_beta   90.00
_cell.angle_gamma   90.00
#
_symmetry.space_group_name_H-M   'P 1'
#
loop_
_entity.id
_entity.type
_entity.pdbx_description
1 polymer ?
#
loop_
_entity_poly.entity_id
_entity_poly.type
_entity_poly.pdbx_seq_one_letter_code
_entity_poly.pdbx_strand_id
1 'polypeptide(L)'
;MSELLLSSSQSLIVEMRNLISRAKTLAAVRQLEPTRNRYILQFLYESKLINYLQSPVDLSDGNFSNIDMSGKMSFHNATLANGVHLINSSFMYRDLDFVDFHRPNLININFKFSSLSRINFQQTALQQADFSSATFKVQVDFNQSNLT
;
A
#
# COMPACT_ATOMS: atom_id res chain seq x y z
N MET A 1 12.31 -35.53 13.81
CA MET A 1 11.56 -35.71 12.54
C MET A 1 10.11 -35.25 12.67
N SER A 2 9.45 -35.47 13.81
CA SER A 2 8.06 -35.06 14.10
C SER A 2 7.84 -33.53 14.18
N GLU A 3 8.77 -32.77 14.76
CA GLU A 3 8.67 -31.30 14.87
C GLU A 3 8.81 -30.59 13.51
N LEU A 4 9.63 -31.12 12.61
CA LEU A 4 9.80 -30.62 11.24
C LEU A 4 8.53 -30.80 10.39
N LEU A 5 7.78 -31.88 10.61
CA LEU A 5 6.49 -32.13 9.96
C LEU A 5 5.36 -31.27 10.53
N LEU A 6 5.43 -30.97 11.84
CA LEU A 6 4.46 -30.09 12.50
C LEU A 6 4.64 -28.62 12.10
N SER A 7 5.89 -28.16 11.97
CA SER A 7 6.18 -26.80 11.52
C SER A 7 5.84 -26.60 10.03
N SER A 8 6.15 -27.58 9.18
CA SER A 8 5.82 -27.52 7.75
C SER A 8 4.30 -27.50 7.52
N SER A 9 3.54 -28.29 8.29
CA SER A 9 2.07 -28.32 8.17
C SER A 9 1.40 -27.05 8.67
N GLN A 10 1.89 -26.44 9.75
CA GLN A 10 1.41 -25.13 10.20
C GLN A 10 1.72 -24.03 9.19
N SER A 11 2.91 -24.03 8.59
CA SER A 11 3.28 -23.08 7.54
C SER A 11 2.34 -23.19 6.33
N LEU A 12 2.04 -24.41 5.89
CA LEU A 12 1.09 -24.67 4.80
C LEU A 12 -0.33 -24.16 5.12
N ILE A 13 -0.81 -24.36 6.35
CA ILE A 13 -2.14 -23.89 6.78
C ILE A 13 -2.21 -22.37 6.79
N VAL A 14 -1.15 -21.69 7.27
CA VAL A 14 -1.06 -20.23 7.25
C VAL A 14 -1.05 -19.72 5.81
N GLU A 15 -0.26 -20.34 4.93
CA GLU A 15 -0.19 -19.99 3.50
C GLU A 15 -1.55 -20.15 2.81
N MET A 16 -2.25 -21.26 3.05
CA MET A 16 -3.60 -21.48 2.53
C MET A 16 -4.61 -20.45 3.03
N ARG A 17 -4.56 -20.06 4.32
CA ARG A 17 -5.42 -19.00 4.87
C ARG A 17 -5.14 -17.65 4.21
N ASN A 18 -3.86 -17.32 4.00
CA ASN A 18 -3.46 -16.08 3.34
C ASN A 18 -3.94 -16.06 1.88
N LEU A 19 -3.85 -17.19 1.17
CA LEU A 19 -4.37 -17.32 -0.19
C LEU A 19 -5.90 -17.11 -0.26
N ILE A 20 -6.64 -17.65 0.70
CA ILE A 20 -8.10 -17.46 0.77
C ILE A 20 -8.46 -16.01 1.10
N SER A 21 -7.76 -15.40 2.07
CA SER A 21 -7.94 -13.98 2.42
C SER A 21 -7.61 -13.09 1.24
N ARG A 22 -6.53 -13.37 0.50
CA ARG A 22 -6.15 -12.69 -0.74
C ARG A 22 -7.25 -12.75 -1.79
N ALA A 23 -7.75 -13.95 -2.10
CA ALA A 23 -8.78 -14.14 -3.12
C ALA A 23 -10.07 -13.35 -2.78
N LYS A 24 -10.47 -13.32 -1.50
CA LYS A 24 -11.63 -12.56 -1.02
C LYS A 24 -11.41 -11.05 -1.08
N THR A 25 -10.26 -10.55 -0.60
CA THR A 25 -9.92 -9.12 -0.64
C THR A 25 -9.86 -8.62 -2.07
N LEU A 26 -9.19 -9.35 -2.96
CA LEU A 26 -9.04 -8.97 -4.36
C LEU A 26 -10.37 -9.04 -5.13
N ALA A 27 -11.19 -10.06 -4.88
CA ALA A 27 -12.52 -10.17 -5.47
C ALA A 27 -13.44 -9.03 -5.01
N ALA A 28 -13.36 -8.63 -3.74
CA ALA A 28 -14.08 -7.47 -3.23
C ALA A 28 -13.60 -6.19 -3.90
N VAL A 29 -12.28 -5.91 -3.89
CA VAL A 29 -11.73 -4.65 -4.42
C VAL A 29 -11.96 -4.45 -5.92
N ARG A 30 -11.99 -5.54 -6.72
CA ARG A 30 -12.23 -5.49 -8.17
C ARG A 30 -13.65 -5.13 -8.57
N GLN A 31 -14.64 -5.28 -7.69
CA GLN A 31 -16.07 -5.07 -8.01
C GLN A 31 -16.65 -3.79 -7.40
N LEU A 32 -15.82 -2.96 -6.77
CA LEU A 32 -16.29 -1.85 -5.94
C LEU A 32 -15.87 -0.49 -6.49
N GLU A 33 -16.80 0.45 -6.40
CA GLU A 33 -16.57 1.86 -6.72
C GLU A 33 -15.49 2.49 -5.81
N PRO A 34 -14.76 3.53 -6.25
CA PRO A 34 -13.64 4.11 -5.53
C PRO A 34 -13.93 4.45 -4.06
N THR A 35 -15.14 4.95 -3.76
CA THR A 35 -15.57 5.26 -2.39
C THR A 35 -15.48 4.06 -1.46
N ARG A 36 -15.81 2.85 -1.93
CA ARG A 36 -15.73 1.63 -1.12
C ARG A 36 -14.30 1.13 -0.98
N ASN A 37 -13.50 1.23 -2.05
CA ASN A 37 -12.08 0.87 -1.99
C ASN A 37 -11.30 1.75 -1.02
N ARG A 38 -11.68 3.03 -0.90
CA ARG A 38 -11.20 3.91 0.18
C ARG A 38 -11.48 3.32 1.56
N TYR A 39 -12.72 2.92 1.86
CA TYR A 39 -13.07 2.36 3.17
C TYR A 39 -12.37 1.02 3.44
N ILE A 40 -12.22 0.17 2.42
CA ILE A 40 -11.47 -1.09 2.56
C ILE A 40 -10.00 -0.79 2.86
N LEU A 41 -9.35 0.09 2.11
CA LEU A 41 -7.96 0.44 2.34
C LEU A 41 -7.75 1.05 3.72
N GLN A 42 -8.67 1.94 4.13
CA GLN A 42 -8.68 2.51 5.48
C GLN A 42 -8.82 1.42 6.55
N PHE A 43 -9.78 0.51 6.41
CA PHE A 43 -9.99 -0.58 7.35
C PHE A 43 -8.77 -1.52 7.45
N LEU A 44 -8.18 -1.88 6.31
CA LEU A 44 -6.98 -2.73 6.27
C LEU A 44 -5.81 -2.07 6.99
N TYR A 45 -5.64 -0.76 6.80
CA TYR A 45 -4.63 0.03 7.51
C TYR A 45 -4.90 0.07 9.02
N GLU A 46 -6.11 0.47 9.43
CA GLU A 46 -6.49 0.61 10.84
C GLU A 46 -6.43 -0.72 11.59
N SER A 47 -6.75 -1.81 10.91
CA SER A 47 -6.66 -3.19 11.44
C SER A 47 -5.24 -3.76 11.41
N LYS A 48 -4.24 -2.97 10.95
CA LYS A 48 -2.83 -3.36 10.81
C LYS A 48 -2.62 -4.57 9.89
N LEU A 49 -3.52 -4.78 8.93
CA LEU A 49 -3.46 -5.90 8.00
C LEU A 49 -2.53 -5.65 6.81
N ILE A 50 -2.08 -4.40 6.63
CA ILE A 50 -1.13 -3.97 5.60
C ILE A 50 0.10 -3.29 6.21
N ASN A 51 0.59 -3.83 7.33
CA ASN A 51 1.75 -3.29 8.02
C ASN A 51 3.06 -3.73 7.34
N TYR A 52 4.03 -2.81 7.26
CA TYR A 52 5.34 -3.02 6.62
C TYR A 52 6.14 -4.18 7.22
N LEU A 53 6.08 -4.38 8.55
CA LEU A 53 6.84 -5.45 9.21
C LEU A 53 6.22 -6.82 8.95
N GLN A 54 4.88 -6.87 8.92
CA GLN A 54 4.13 -8.10 8.72
C GLN A 54 2.75 -7.78 8.14
N SER A 55 2.60 -8.03 6.84
CA SER A 55 1.32 -7.90 6.15
C SER A 55 0.70 -9.28 5.96
N PRO A 56 -0.30 -9.68 6.78
CA PRO A 56 -1.01 -10.94 6.58
C PRO A 56 -1.87 -10.95 5.31
N VAL A 57 -2.13 -9.77 4.74
CA VAL A 57 -2.86 -9.61 3.49
C VAL A 57 -1.89 -9.24 2.37
N ASP A 58 -1.98 -9.96 1.27
CA ASP A 58 -1.30 -9.61 0.03
C ASP A 58 -2.22 -8.71 -0.82
N LEU A 59 -1.77 -7.48 -1.04
CA LEU A 59 -2.46 -6.51 -1.90
C LEU A 59 -1.94 -6.47 -3.33
N SER A 60 -0.99 -7.33 -3.70
CA SER A 60 -0.35 -7.28 -5.02
C SER A 60 -1.37 -7.27 -6.14
N ASP A 61 -1.18 -6.36 -7.11
CA ASP A 61 -2.08 -6.08 -8.24
C ASP A 61 -3.52 -5.64 -7.86
N GLY A 62 -3.76 -5.27 -6.60
CA GLY A 62 -5.02 -4.73 -6.12
C GLY A 62 -5.32 -3.36 -6.74
N ASN A 63 -6.57 -3.13 -7.16
CA ASN A 63 -6.97 -1.86 -7.78
C ASN A 63 -7.65 -0.91 -6.78
N PHE A 64 -6.90 0.10 -6.35
CA PHE A 64 -7.35 1.19 -5.48
C PHE A 64 -7.25 2.55 -6.20
N SER A 65 -7.44 2.56 -7.51
CA SER A 65 -7.37 3.79 -8.31
C SER A 65 -8.56 4.72 -8.02
N ASN A 66 -8.35 6.02 -8.17
CA ASN A 66 -9.33 7.10 -8.00
C ASN A 66 -9.88 7.24 -6.58
N ILE A 67 -9.20 6.69 -5.57
CA ILE A 67 -9.64 6.86 -4.18
C ILE A 67 -9.21 8.22 -3.63
N ASP A 68 -10.05 8.80 -2.78
CA ASP A 68 -9.68 9.97 -1.99
C ASP A 68 -9.33 9.56 -0.56
N MET A 69 -8.03 9.46 -0.28
CA MET A 69 -7.46 9.27 1.05
C MET A 69 -7.01 10.58 1.67
N SER A 70 -7.44 11.76 1.21
CA SER A 70 -7.01 13.04 1.78
C SER A 70 -7.40 13.19 3.26
N GLY A 71 -6.59 13.91 4.03
CA GLY A 71 -6.85 14.25 5.43
C GLY A 71 -5.62 14.04 6.33
N LYS A 72 -5.72 14.51 7.58
CA LYS A 72 -4.59 14.57 8.54
C LYS A 72 -4.31 13.27 9.30
N MET A 73 -4.84 12.14 8.85
CA MET A 73 -4.63 10.86 9.52
C MET A 73 -3.25 10.30 9.16
N SER A 74 -2.49 9.86 10.17
CA SER A 74 -1.23 9.16 9.99
C SER A 74 -1.45 7.87 9.17
N PHE A 75 -0.56 7.61 8.23
CA PHE A 75 -0.49 6.37 7.45
C PHE A 75 0.90 5.74 7.62
N HIS A 76 1.26 5.43 8.86
CA HIS A 76 2.62 5.00 9.22
C HIS A 76 2.81 3.48 9.09
N ASN A 77 4.02 3.05 8.71
CA ASN A 77 4.38 1.63 8.60
C ASN A 77 3.43 0.82 7.72
N ALA A 78 2.91 1.41 6.63
CA ALA A 78 2.03 0.70 5.71
C ALA A 78 2.81 0.13 4.52
N THR A 79 2.34 -0.98 3.95
CA THR A 79 2.85 -1.50 2.66
C THR A 79 1.75 -1.44 1.61
N LEU A 80 2.07 -0.77 0.50
CA LEU A 80 1.27 -0.63 -0.73
C LEU A 80 2.18 -0.93 -1.92
N ALA A 81 2.83 -2.09 -1.85
CA ALA A 81 3.87 -2.51 -2.78
C ALA A 81 3.34 -3.51 -3.83
N ASN A 82 4.22 -3.94 -4.73
CA ASN A 82 4.03 -5.06 -5.64
C ASN A 82 2.83 -4.92 -6.58
N GLY A 83 2.82 -3.90 -7.44
CA GLY A 83 1.80 -3.75 -8.49
C GLY A 83 0.46 -3.21 -8.00
N VAL A 84 0.30 -2.85 -6.73
CA VAL A 84 -0.87 -2.10 -6.26
C VAL A 84 -1.10 -0.87 -7.14
N HIS A 85 -2.34 -0.68 -7.60
CA HIS A 85 -2.73 0.46 -8.44
C HIS A 85 -3.42 1.52 -7.59
N LEU A 86 -2.86 2.74 -7.57
CA LEU A 86 -3.41 3.93 -6.90
C LEU A 86 -3.44 5.11 -7.90
N ILE A 87 -3.78 4.80 -9.15
CA ILE A 87 -3.79 5.77 -10.24
C ILE A 87 -4.85 6.83 -9.95
N ASN A 88 -4.54 8.12 -10.15
CA ASN A 88 -5.44 9.25 -9.84
C ASN A 88 -5.93 9.32 -8.38
N SER A 89 -5.25 8.66 -7.44
CA SER A 89 -5.65 8.68 -6.03
C SER A 89 -5.08 9.90 -5.31
N SER A 90 -5.74 10.34 -4.23
CA SER A 90 -5.30 11.47 -3.43
C SER A 90 -4.88 11.05 -2.03
N PHE A 91 -3.68 11.45 -1.62
CA PHE A 91 -3.13 11.31 -0.27
C PHE A 91 -2.74 12.68 0.30
N MET A 92 -3.49 13.74 -0.05
CA MET A 92 -3.21 15.10 0.41
C MET A 92 -3.29 15.24 1.94
N TYR A 93 -2.47 16.14 2.49
CA TYR A 93 -2.41 16.47 3.93
C TYR A 93 -2.04 15.31 4.86
N ARG A 94 -1.49 14.23 4.32
CA ARG A 94 -1.15 13.02 5.07
C ARG A 94 0.19 13.14 5.75
N ASP A 95 0.32 12.46 6.89
CA ASP A 95 1.63 12.14 7.45
C ASP A 95 1.99 10.70 7.08
N LEU A 96 2.92 10.57 6.13
CA LEU A 96 3.43 9.32 5.59
C LEU A 96 4.83 9.12 6.19
N ASP A 97 4.97 8.10 7.03
CA ASP A 97 6.24 7.75 7.64
C ASP A 97 6.44 6.24 7.57
N PHE A 98 7.58 5.82 7.03
CA PHE A 98 7.91 4.41 6.87
C PHE A 98 6.91 3.65 5.99
N VAL A 99 6.49 4.26 4.88
CA VAL A 99 5.55 3.64 3.93
C VAL A 99 6.33 3.01 2.77
N ASP A 100 5.98 1.78 2.45
CA ASP A 100 6.55 1.06 1.33
C ASP A 100 5.65 1.09 0.11
N PHE A 101 6.13 1.83 -0.89
CA PHE A 101 5.61 1.88 -2.24
C PHE A 101 6.63 1.24 -3.21
N HIS A 102 7.20 0.07 -2.91
CA HIS A 102 8.02 -0.67 -3.87
C HIS A 102 7.17 -1.26 -5.01
N ARG A 103 7.41 -0.87 -6.28
CA ARG A 103 6.69 -1.34 -7.48
C ARG A 103 5.18 -1.05 -7.65
N PRO A 104 4.49 -0.13 -6.95
CA PRO A 104 3.12 0.18 -7.27
C PRO A 104 3.02 1.09 -8.50
N ASN A 105 1.80 1.24 -8.99
CA ASN A 105 1.45 2.23 -9.98
C ASN A 105 0.77 3.42 -9.30
N LEU A 106 1.48 4.53 -9.19
CA LEU A 106 1.04 5.79 -8.58
C LEU A 106 0.95 6.93 -9.61
N ILE A 107 0.65 6.61 -10.88
CA ILE A 107 0.48 7.62 -11.92
C ILE A 107 -0.60 8.62 -11.52
N ASN A 108 -0.30 9.91 -11.63
CA ASN A 108 -1.19 11.02 -11.27
C ASN A 108 -1.66 11.00 -9.80
N ILE A 109 -0.85 10.41 -8.90
CA ILE A 109 -1.14 10.45 -7.46
C ILE A 109 -0.93 11.87 -6.91
N ASN A 110 -1.78 12.28 -5.98
CA ASN A 110 -1.68 13.60 -5.35
C ASN A 110 -1.19 13.49 -3.90
N PHE A 111 0.04 13.92 -3.63
CA PHE A 111 0.66 14.02 -2.31
C PHE A 111 0.77 15.48 -1.81
N LYS A 112 0.00 16.42 -2.37
CA LYS A 112 0.09 17.84 -1.99
C LYS A 112 -0.10 18.05 -0.49
N PHE A 113 0.73 18.93 0.07
CA PHE A 113 0.72 19.28 1.50
C PHE A 113 1.00 18.12 2.47
N SER A 114 1.46 16.97 1.98
CA SER A 114 1.78 15.82 2.83
C SER A 114 3.19 15.90 3.41
N SER A 115 3.40 15.22 4.52
CA SER A 115 4.69 14.99 5.15
C SER A 115 5.16 13.60 4.75
N LEU A 116 6.32 13.49 4.11
CA LEU A 116 6.92 12.24 3.65
C LEU A 116 8.25 12.01 4.38
N SER A 117 8.36 10.86 5.03
CA SER A 117 9.55 10.46 5.77
C SER A 117 9.77 8.96 5.59
N ARG A 118 11.00 8.53 5.29
CA ARG A 118 11.34 7.09 5.19
C ARG A 118 10.44 6.34 4.21
N ILE A 119 10.20 6.95 3.06
CA ILE A 119 9.32 6.38 2.03
C ILE A 119 10.17 5.63 1.01
N ASN A 120 9.72 4.43 0.65
CA ASN A 120 10.31 3.64 -0.43
C ASN A 120 9.47 3.81 -1.70
N PHE A 121 9.98 4.54 -2.70
CA PHE A 121 9.42 4.63 -4.05
C PHE A 121 10.28 3.87 -5.07
N GLN A 122 10.98 2.81 -4.66
CA GLN A 122 11.77 2.02 -5.60
C GLN A 122 10.89 1.35 -6.66
N GLN A 123 11.30 1.48 -7.92
CA GLN A 123 10.60 0.87 -9.06
C GLN A 123 9.13 1.30 -9.20
N THR A 124 8.76 2.46 -8.65
CA THR A 124 7.39 2.97 -8.67
C THR A 124 7.08 3.76 -9.94
N ALA A 125 5.86 3.59 -10.47
CA ALA A 125 5.36 4.48 -11.51
C ALA A 125 4.82 5.79 -10.90
N LEU A 126 5.48 6.91 -11.13
CA LEU A 126 5.20 8.24 -10.56
C LEU A 126 4.96 9.32 -11.63
N GLN A 127 4.63 8.96 -12.89
CA GLN A 127 4.27 9.96 -13.92
C GLN A 127 3.21 10.89 -13.36
N GLN A 128 3.40 12.21 -13.50
CA GLN A 128 2.41 13.22 -13.11
C GLN A 128 2.06 13.21 -11.62
N ALA A 129 2.85 12.55 -10.77
CA ALA A 129 2.66 12.60 -9.33
C ALA A 129 2.87 14.03 -8.82
N ASP A 130 1.94 14.51 -8.00
CA ASP A 130 1.94 15.89 -7.51
C ASP A 130 2.43 15.93 -6.06
N PHE A 131 3.66 16.40 -5.88
CA PHE A 131 4.27 16.63 -4.57
C PHE A 131 4.27 18.11 -4.17
N SER A 132 3.45 18.97 -4.80
CA SER A 132 3.49 20.42 -4.52
C SER A 132 3.18 20.71 -3.04
N SER A 133 4.02 21.53 -2.41
CA SER A 133 3.93 21.84 -0.97
C SER A 133 4.06 20.63 -0.04
N ALA A 134 4.47 19.46 -0.54
CA ALA A 134 4.85 18.34 0.29
C ALA A 134 6.18 18.61 0.98
N THR A 135 6.36 18.06 2.19
CA THR A 135 7.60 18.19 2.96
C THR A 135 8.30 16.83 3.03
N PHE A 136 9.60 16.81 2.74
CA PHE A 136 10.43 15.61 2.85
C PHE A 136 11.32 15.75 4.09
N LYS A 137 11.03 14.98 5.14
CA LYS A 137 11.69 15.15 6.45
C LYS A 137 12.97 14.33 6.61
N VAL A 138 13.01 13.14 6.02
CA VAL A 138 14.09 12.13 6.13
C VAL A 138 14.14 11.32 4.82
N GLN A 139 15.18 10.50 4.63
CA GLN A 139 15.40 9.53 3.54
C GLN A 139 14.13 9.15 2.77
N VAL A 140 14.08 9.53 1.50
CA VAL A 140 13.09 9.04 0.55
C VAL A 140 13.86 8.43 -0.61
N ASP A 141 13.55 7.18 -0.94
CA ASP A 141 14.24 6.45 -1.99
C ASP A 141 13.39 6.44 -3.27
N PHE A 142 13.90 7.10 -4.32
CA PHE A 142 13.28 7.15 -5.64
C PHE A 142 13.99 6.26 -6.68
N ASN A 143 14.90 5.37 -6.27
CA ASN A 143 15.72 4.58 -7.19
C ASN A 143 14.85 3.78 -8.17
N GLN A 144 15.15 3.91 -9.46
CA GLN A 144 14.40 3.25 -10.55
C GLN A 144 12.91 3.64 -10.62
N SER A 145 12.47 4.68 -9.91
CA SER A 145 11.19 5.32 -10.19
C SER A 145 11.28 6.12 -11.49
N ASN A 146 10.14 6.34 -12.12
CA ASN A 146 10.04 7.06 -13.38
C ASN A 146 9.44 8.47 -13.19
N LEU A 147 9.76 9.13 -12.07
CA LEU A 147 9.35 10.50 -11.80
C LEU A 147 9.89 11.44 -12.89
N THR A 148 8.98 12.12 -13.60
CA THR A 148 9.29 13.07 -14.70
C THR A 148 8.45 14.31 -14.58
#